data_AF-A0A6M0AKJ8-F1
#
_entry.id   AF-A0A6M0AKJ8-F1
#
_cell.length_a   1.000
_cell.length_b   1.000
_cell.length_c   1.000
_cell.angle_alpha   90.00
_cell.angle_beta   90.00
_cell.angle_gamma   90.00
#
_symmetry.space_group_name_H-M   'P 1'
#
loop_
_entity.id
_entity.type
_entity.pdbx_description
1 polymer ?
#
loop_
_entity_poly.entity_id
_entity_poly.type
_entity_poly.pdbx_seq_one_letter_code
_entity_poly.pdbx_strand_id
1 'polypeptide(L)'
;MKTPTKVIRTDKWRLNPTSEQKLLFGETVKVYRRACRYLLGVIYTHWSELGCLTADQLTPAVERLMHKTAKRALIKYPQFNKAFYKFPSYYRRSAIAFAAGQVSSYVTRYREWQSGVRKRKDSKPPRLNADTGCYPALYKGQCYKLHGFD
;
A
#
# COMPACT_ATOMS: atom_id res chain seq x y z
N MET A 1 23.99 -4.00 13.29
CA MET A 1 23.63 -3.44 11.97
C MET A 1 23.89 -4.52 10.92
N LYS A 2 22.89 -4.93 10.12
CA LYS A 2 23.12 -5.88 9.02
C LYS A 2 23.83 -5.15 7.89
N THR A 3 24.98 -5.66 7.45
CA THR A 3 25.73 -5.14 6.30
C THR A 3 24.83 -5.19 5.06
N PRO A 4 24.67 -4.08 4.32
CA PRO A 4 23.82 -4.06 3.13
C PRO A 4 24.34 -5.09 2.13
N THR A 5 23.47 -6.03 1.76
CA THR A 5 23.80 -7.09 0.79
C THR A 5 24.11 -6.42 -0.55
N LYS A 6 25.33 -6.60 -1.04
CA LYS A 6 25.76 -6.07 -2.34
C LYS A 6 24.85 -6.66 -3.41
N VAL A 7 24.02 -5.85 -4.06
CA VAL A 7 23.20 -6.29 -5.19
C VAL A 7 24.15 -6.71 -6.31
N ILE A 8 24.25 -8.02 -6.54
CA ILE A 8 25.27 -8.61 -7.44
C ILE A 8 24.86 -8.43 -8.91
N ARG A 9 23.55 -8.34 -9.19
CA ARG A 9 23.03 -8.24 -10.56
C ARG A 9 21.61 -7.67 -10.57
N THR A 10 21.32 -6.80 -11.53
CA THR A 10 19.96 -6.31 -11.85
C THR A 10 19.68 -6.62 -13.31
N ASP A 11 18.74 -7.52 -13.59
CA ASP A 11 18.34 -7.86 -14.96
C ASP A 11 17.12 -7.04 -15.38
N LYS A 12 17.18 -6.41 -16.57
CA LYS A 12 16.06 -5.71 -17.18
C LYS A 12 15.44 -6.58 -18.26
N TRP A 13 14.26 -7.11 -17.98
CA TRP A 13 13.51 -7.93 -18.92
C TRP A 13 12.55 -7.06 -19.74
N ARG A 14 12.58 -7.19 -21.07
CA ARG A 14 11.51 -6.65 -21.92
C ARG A 14 10.39 -7.68 -21.98
N LEU A 15 9.25 -7.33 -21.40
CA LEU A 15 8.02 -8.11 -21.57
C LEU A 15 7.41 -7.78 -22.95
N ASN A 16 6.86 -8.78 -23.64
CA ASN A 16 6.11 -8.60 -24.89
C ASN A 16 4.62 -8.92 -24.70
N PRO A 17 3.88 -8.12 -23.91
CA PRO A 17 2.47 -8.38 -23.64
C PRO A 17 1.61 -8.04 -24.87
N THR A 18 0.53 -8.82 -25.06
CA THR A 18 -0.52 -8.49 -26.03
C THR A 18 -1.21 -7.18 -25.66
N SER A 19 -1.90 -6.56 -26.62
CA SER A 19 -2.67 -5.32 -26.37
C SER A 19 -3.71 -5.49 -25.26
N GLU A 20 -4.37 -6.65 -25.22
CA GLU A 20 -5.32 -7.04 -24.19
C GLU A 20 -4.65 -7.14 -22.80
N GLN A 21 -3.51 -7.84 -22.71
CA GLN A 21 -2.77 -7.93 -21.46
C GLN A 21 -2.38 -6.55 -20.93
N LYS A 22 -1.96 -5.63 -21.80
CA LYS A 22 -1.66 -4.24 -21.40
C LYS A 22 -2.87 -3.53 -20.80
N LEU A 23 -4.05 -3.71 -21.40
CA LEU A 23 -5.30 -3.15 -20.88
C LEU A 23 -5.63 -3.69 -19.49
N LEU A 24 -5.60 -5.01 -19.33
CA LEU A 24 -5.87 -5.69 -18.06
C LEU A 24 -4.87 -5.30 -16.95
N PHE A 25 -3.59 -5.15 -17.30
CA PHE A 25 -2.60 -4.62 -16.37
C PHE A 25 -2.91 -3.18 -15.96
N GLY A 26 -3.31 -2.33 -16.91
CA GLY A 26 -3.75 -0.96 -16.64
C GLY A 26 -4.90 -0.91 -15.64
N GLU A 27 -5.94 -1.71 -15.84
CA GLU A 27 -7.08 -1.80 -14.91
C GLU A 27 -6.67 -2.32 -13.53
N THR A 28 -5.81 -3.33 -13.48
CA THR A 28 -5.26 -3.85 -12.22
C THR A 28 -4.52 -2.76 -11.45
N VAL A 29 -3.67 -1.98 -12.13
CA VAL A 29 -2.94 -0.86 -11.53
C VAL A 29 -3.91 0.21 -11.01
N LYS A 30 -4.98 0.54 -11.74
CA LYS A 30 -5.99 1.52 -11.30
C LYS A 30 -6.68 1.06 -10.01
N VAL A 31 -7.15 -0.19 -9.95
CA VAL A 31 -7.80 -0.75 -8.75
C VAL A 31 -6.83 -0.80 -7.58
N TYR A 32 -5.60 -1.26 -7.81
CA TYR A 32 -4.57 -1.33 -6.77
C TYR A 32 -4.24 0.05 -6.18
N ARG A 33 -4.04 1.07 -7.02
CA ARG A 33 -3.78 2.44 -6.57
C ARG A 33 -4.93 3.02 -5.75
N ARG A 34 -6.19 2.75 -6.16
CA ARG A 34 -7.36 3.13 -5.36
C ARG A 34 -7.37 2.46 -3.99
N ALA A 35 -7.01 1.17 -3.91
CA ALA A 35 -6.90 0.45 -2.64
C ALA A 35 -5.81 1.03 -1.74
N CYS A 36 -4.62 1.33 -2.29
CA CYS A 36 -3.52 1.98 -1.55
C CYS A 36 -3.95 3.35 -1.01
N ARG A 37 -4.62 4.18 -1.83
CA ARG A 37 -5.11 5.50 -1.42
C ARG A 37 -6.10 5.41 -0.26
N TYR A 38 -7.03 4.47 -0.35
CA TYR A 38 -7.98 4.21 0.74
C TYR A 38 -7.26 3.80 2.03
N LEU A 39 -6.33 2.85 1.91
CA LEU A 39 -5.54 2.32 3.01
C LEU A 39 -4.68 3.39 3.70
N LEU A 40 -4.11 4.30 2.92
CA LEU A 40 -3.31 5.40 3.43
C LEU A 40 -4.11 6.30 4.38
N GLY A 41 -5.38 6.59 4.05
CA GLY A 41 -6.28 7.32 4.94
C GLY A 41 -6.58 6.57 6.24
N VAL A 42 -6.89 5.27 6.16
CA VAL A 42 -7.12 4.43 7.36
C VAL A 42 -5.87 4.36 8.24
N ILE A 43 -4.72 4.05 7.66
CA ILE A 43 -3.46 3.90 8.42
C ILE A 43 -3.04 5.23 9.05
N TYR A 44 -3.17 6.34 8.33
CA TYR A 44 -2.83 7.65 8.88
C TYR A 44 -3.76 8.04 10.04
N THR A 45 -5.06 7.74 9.94
CA THR A 45 -6.03 8.00 11.01
C THR A 45 -5.68 7.26 12.30
N HIS A 46 -5.14 6.04 12.19
CA HIS A 46 -4.78 5.18 13.32
C HIS A 46 -3.27 5.15 13.59
N TRP A 47 -2.52 6.14 13.11
CA TRP A 47 -1.05 6.08 13.15
C TRP A 47 -0.48 6.08 14.57
N SER A 48 -1.18 6.67 15.54
CA SER A 48 -0.80 6.65 16.95
C SER A 48 -0.71 5.22 17.52
N GLU A 49 -1.61 4.35 17.10
CA GLU A 49 -1.67 2.94 17.53
C GLU A 49 -0.85 2.02 16.63
N LEU A 50 -0.82 2.30 15.32
CA LEU A 50 -0.16 1.45 14.33
C LEU A 50 1.33 1.73 14.18
N GLY A 51 1.77 2.96 14.43
CA GLY A 51 3.13 3.42 14.13
C GLY A 51 4.22 2.83 15.02
N CYS A 52 3.85 2.24 16.17
CA CYS A 52 4.77 1.55 17.07
C CYS A 52 4.90 0.04 16.78
N LEU A 53 4.05 -0.50 15.89
CA LEU A 53 4.03 -1.93 15.58
C LEU A 53 5.18 -2.32 14.65
N THR A 54 5.65 -3.56 14.78
CA THR A 54 6.54 -4.15 13.78
C THR A 54 5.79 -4.42 12.47
N ALA A 55 6.52 -4.60 11.35
CA ALA A 55 5.91 -4.90 10.06
C ALA A 55 4.98 -6.13 10.10
N ASP A 56 5.37 -7.16 10.86
CA ASP A 56 4.63 -8.41 11.04
C ASP A 56 3.34 -8.22 11.85
N GLN A 57 3.32 -7.23 12.75
CA GLN A 57 2.15 -6.90 13.58
C GLN A 57 1.20 -5.92 12.88
N LEU A 58 1.76 -4.97 12.12
CA LEU A 58 1.01 -3.90 11.48
C LEU A 58 0.03 -4.45 10.45
N THR A 59 0.47 -5.37 9.60
CA THR A 59 -0.39 -5.88 8.52
C THR A 59 -1.64 -6.57 9.06
N PRO A 60 -1.54 -7.54 10.00
CA PRO A 60 -2.71 -8.10 10.66
C PRO A 60 -3.59 -7.07 11.37
N ALA A 61 -2.99 -6.07 12.02
CA ALA A 61 -3.74 -5.01 12.74
C ALA A 61 -4.63 -4.22 11.78
N VAL A 62 -4.09 -3.76 10.65
CA VAL A 62 -4.85 -3.06 9.62
C VAL A 62 -5.92 -3.96 9.00
N GLU A 63 -5.63 -5.24 8.76
CA GLU A 63 -6.63 -6.19 8.27
C GLU A 63 -7.81 -6.33 9.24
N ARG A 64 -7.60 -6.30 10.57
CA ARG A 64 -8.70 -6.37 11.54
C ARG A 64 -9.65 -5.17 11.46
N LEU A 65 -9.14 -4.01 11.05
CA LEU A 65 -9.93 -2.80 10.96
C LEU A 65 -10.89 -2.82 9.76
N MET A 66 -10.57 -3.53 8.69
CA MET A 66 -11.21 -3.34 7.37
C MET A 66 -11.58 -4.62 6.62
N HIS A 67 -11.00 -5.78 6.93
CA HIS A 67 -11.28 -7.03 6.22
C HIS A 67 -12.16 -7.95 7.06
N LYS A 68 -13.37 -8.22 6.57
CA LYS A 68 -14.34 -9.09 7.23
C LYS A 68 -13.95 -10.55 7.00
N THR A 69 -13.96 -11.36 8.05
CA THR A 69 -13.79 -12.81 7.97
C THR A 69 -14.88 -13.52 8.78
N ALA A 70 -15.07 -14.83 8.61
CA ALA A 70 -16.05 -15.58 9.38
C ALA A 70 -15.81 -15.45 10.91
N LYS A 71 -14.53 -15.44 11.33
CA LYS A 71 -14.13 -15.25 12.73
C LYS A 71 -14.17 -13.78 13.20
N ARG A 72 -14.37 -12.82 12.29
CA ARG A 72 -14.39 -11.38 12.58
C ARG A 72 -15.42 -10.68 11.70
N ALA A 73 -16.68 -10.77 12.13
CA ALA A 73 -17.81 -10.21 11.38
C ALA A 73 -17.95 -8.70 11.55
N LEU A 74 -17.58 -8.16 12.71
CA LEU A 74 -17.62 -6.74 13.03
C LEU A 74 -16.26 -6.08 12.75
N ILE A 75 -16.26 -5.06 11.89
CA ILE A 75 -15.07 -4.31 11.48
C ILE A 75 -15.41 -2.82 11.36
N LYS A 76 -14.41 -1.95 11.61
CA LYS A 76 -14.60 -0.49 11.61
C LYS A 76 -14.78 0.09 10.21
N TYR A 77 -14.20 -0.55 9.20
CA TYR A 77 -14.18 -0.08 7.81
C TYR A 77 -14.76 -1.12 6.83
N PRO A 78 -16.07 -1.46 6.91
CA PRO A 78 -16.69 -2.46 6.03
C PRO A 78 -16.68 -2.08 4.54
N GLN A 79 -16.58 -0.79 4.24
CA GLN A 79 -16.59 -0.26 2.88
C GLN A 79 -15.42 -0.76 2.03
N PHE A 80 -14.29 -1.18 2.61
CA PHE A 80 -13.20 -1.76 1.83
C PHE A 80 -13.65 -3.03 1.10
N ASN A 81 -14.37 -3.93 1.76
CA ASN A 81 -14.84 -5.17 1.14
C ASN A 81 -15.94 -4.92 0.10
N LYS A 82 -16.67 -3.79 0.19
CA LYS A 82 -17.67 -3.37 -0.80
C LYS A 82 -17.00 -2.74 -2.03
N ALA A 83 -16.06 -1.82 -1.81
CA ALA A 83 -15.37 -1.09 -2.88
C ALA A 83 -14.35 -1.96 -3.64
N PHE A 84 -13.73 -2.92 -2.95
CA PHE A 84 -12.73 -3.84 -3.50
C PHE A 84 -13.20 -5.28 -3.29
N TYR A 85 -14.30 -5.64 -3.94
CA TYR A 85 -14.89 -6.97 -3.83
C TYR A 85 -13.88 -8.05 -4.25
N LYS A 86 -13.75 -9.10 -3.43
CA LYS A 86 -12.79 -10.20 -3.60
C LYS A 86 -11.34 -9.74 -3.85
N PHE A 87 -10.94 -8.62 -3.22
CA PHE A 87 -9.56 -8.14 -3.36
C PHE A 87 -8.55 -9.20 -2.85
N PRO A 88 -7.59 -9.63 -3.68
CA PRO A 88 -6.68 -10.70 -3.31
C PRO A 88 -5.85 -10.38 -2.07
N SER A 89 -5.59 -11.39 -1.25
CA SER A 89 -4.93 -11.22 0.06
C SER A 89 -3.51 -10.68 -0.06
N TYR A 90 -2.70 -11.19 -0.98
CA TYR A 90 -1.33 -10.71 -1.19
C TYR A 90 -1.30 -9.26 -1.68
N TYR A 91 -2.21 -8.85 -2.58
CA TYR A 91 -2.34 -7.45 -2.96
C TYR A 91 -2.77 -6.58 -1.78
N ARG A 92 -3.63 -7.10 -0.91
CA ARG A 92 -4.03 -6.38 0.31
C ARG A 92 -2.83 -6.13 1.20
N ARG A 93 -2.04 -7.17 1.46
CA ARG A 93 -0.83 -7.07 2.28
C ARG A 93 0.22 -6.15 1.66
N SER A 94 0.45 -6.25 0.35
CA SER A 94 1.39 -5.36 -0.35
C SER A 94 0.91 -3.91 -0.33
N ALA A 95 -0.40 -3.68 -0.49
CA ALA A 95 -0.99 -2.35 -0.40
C ALA A 95 -0.90 -1.77 1.02
N ILE A 96 -1.12 -2.59 2.05
CA ILE A 96 -0.97 -2.18 3.46
C ILE A 96 0.49 -1.78 3.74
N ALA A 97 1.45 -2.62 3.38
CA ALA A 97 2.87 -2.35 3.58
C ALA A 97 3.29 -1.07 2.84
N PHE A 98 2.84 -0.90 1.60
CA PHE A 98 3.08 0.30 0.82
C PHE A 98 2.53 1.56 1.50
N ALA A 99 1.25 1.54 1.88
CA ALA A 99 0.59 2.67 2.52
C ALA A 99 1.21 3.01 3.88
N ALA A 100 1.56 2.01 4.69
CA ALA A 100 2.26 2.19 5.96
C ALA A 100 3.63 2.84 5.77
N GLY A 101 4.39 2.43 4.75
CA GLY A 101 5.66 3.08 4.40
C GLY A 101 5.51 4.55 4.03
N GLN A 102 4.47 4.89 3.25
CA GLN A 102 4.17 6.28 2.90
C GLN A 102 3.81 7.12 4.13
N VAL A 103 2.94 6.60 4.99
CA VAL A 103 2.53 7.30 6.22
C VAL A 103 3.72 7.47 7.16
N SER A 104 4.52 6.42 7.39
CA SER A 104 5.73 6.48 8.21
C SER A 104 6.70 7.54 7.71
N SER A 105 7.03 7.51 6.41
CA SER A 105 7.90 8.51 5.79
C SER A 105 7.36 9.94 5.93
N TYR A 106 6.05 10.12 5.73
CA TYR A 106 5.43 11.43 5.91
C TYR A 106 5.50 11.91 7.36
N VAL A 107 5.09 11.08 8.33
CA VAL A 107 5.06 11.47 9.75
C VAL A 107 6.45 11.79 10.26
N THR A 108 7.47 11.01 9.90
CA THR A 108 8.86 11.30 10.28
C THR A 108 9.33 12.64 9.72
N ARG A 109 9.19 12.86 8.41
CA ARG A 109 9.57 14.15 7.79
C ARG A 109 8.77 15.33 8.35
N TYR A 110 7.50 15.12 8.69
CA TYR A 110 6.66 16.16 9.25
C TYR A 110 7.12 16.52 10.66
N ARG A 111 7.47 15.53 11.50
CA ARG A 111 8.05 15.76 12.83
C ARG A 111 9.40 16.46 12.77
N GLU A 112 10.29 16.06 11.87
CA GLU A 112 11.57 16.75 11.63
C GLU A 112 11.36 18.20 11.20
N TRP A 113 10.41 18.44 10.29
CA TRP A 113 10.05 19.80 9.90
C TRP A 113 9.50 20.59 11.09
N GLN A 114 8.66 20.00 11.96
CA GLN A 114 8.15 20.65 13.16
C GLN A 114 9.25 20.97 14.18
N SER A 115 10.27 20.12 14.32
CA SER A 115 11.40 20.36 15.23
C SER A 115 12.41 21.39 14.70
N GLY A 116 12.20 21.93 13.51
CA GLY A 116 13.09 22.92 12.89
C GLY A 116 14.21 22.32 12.05
N VAL A 117 14.31 20.99 11.96
CA VAL A 117 15.23 20.29 11.05
C VAL A 117 14.72 20.46 9.62
N ARG A 118 15.21 21.50 8.95
CA ARG A 118 14.78 21.90 7.61
C ARG A 118 16.00 22.30 6.78
N LYS A 119 15.96 22.01 5.48
CA LYS A 119 17.03 22.43 4.54
C LYS A 119 17.19 23.95 4.48
N ARG A 120 16.08 24.68 4.61
CA ARG A 120 16.01 26.15 4.69
C ARG A 120 14.90 26.60 5.62
N LYS A 121 15.03 27.81 6.19
CA LYS A 121 14.03 28.41 7.10
C LYS A 121 12.63 28.54 6.46
N ASP A 122 12.58 28.82 5.17
CA ASP A 122 11.37 28.99 4.35
C ASP A 122 10.79 27.68 3.78
N SER A 123 11.37 26.52 4.12
CA SER A 123 10.92 25.24 3.58
C SER A 123 9.47 24.95 3.97
N LYS A 124 8.64 24.69 2.96
CA LYS A 124 7.24 24.28 3.17
C LYS A 124 7.17 22.93 3.88
N PRO A 125 6.11 22.66 4.67
CA PRO A 125 5.92 21.36 5.30
C PRO A 125 5.81 20.26 4.24
N PRO A 126 6.28 19.04 4.55
CA PRO A 126 6.05 17.90 3.66
C PRO A 126 4.55 17.67 3.51
N ARG A 127 4.16 17.09 2.37
CA ARG A 127 2.77 16.74 2.07
C ARG A 127 2.65 15.23 1.96
N LEU A 128 1.57 14.70 2.51
CA LEU A 128 1.20 13.30 2.32
C LEU A 128 0.58 13.16 0.92
N ASN A 129 1.35 12.64 -0.02
CA ASN A 129 0.85 12.37 -1.36
C ASN A 129 0.18 10.99 -1.38
N ALA A 130 -1.12 10.95 -1.67
CA ALA A 130 -1.87 9.71 -1.76
C ALA A 130 -1.90 9.11 -3.18
N ASP A 131 -1.25 9.76 -4.15
CA ASP A 131 -1.17 9.33 -5.56
C ASP A 131 0.28 8.99 -5.96
N THR A 132 0.86 8.03 -5.27
CA THR A 132 2.29 7.69 -5.33
C THR A 132 2.68 6.76 -6.47
N GLY A 133 1.86 6.65 -7.52
CA GLY A 133 2.19 5.86 -8.72
C GLY A 133 2.47 4.37 -8.46
N CYS A 134 2.03 3.81 -7.33
CA CYS A 134 2.42 2.47 -6.90
C CYS A 134 1.98 1.40 -7.89
N TYR A 135 2.78 0.33 -7.98
CA TYR A 135 2.48 -0.84 -8.78
C TYR A 135 2.11 -2.04 -7.90
N PRO A 136 1.18 -2.88 -8.35
CA PRO A 136 0.80 -4.12 -7.69
C PRO A 136 1.96 -5.13 -7.63
N ALA A 137 2.09 -5.88 -6.53
CA ALA A 137 3.06 -6.96 -6.41
C ALA A 137 2.56 -8.23 -7.14
N LEU A 138 3.24 -8.67 -8.20
CA LEU A 138 2.76 -9.80 -9.02
C LEU A 138 3.25 -11.14 -8.45
N TYR A 139 2.33 -11.94 -7.89
CA TYR A 139 2.58 -13.34 -7.52
C TYR A 139 1.85 -14.28 -8.48
N LYS A 140 2.54 -15.31 -8.94
CA LYS A 140 1.97 -16.32 -9.84
C LYS A 140 0.78 -17.02 -9.16
N GLY A 141 -0.35 -17.12 -9.87
CA GLY A 141 -1.51 -17.92 -9.45
C GLY A 141 -2.46 -17.28 -8.43
N GLN A 142 -2.30 -16.00 -8.10
CA GLN A 142 -3.20 -15.32 -7.14
C GLN A 142 -3.90 -14.07 -7.73
N CYS A 143 -3.72 -13.75 -9.01
CA CYS A 143 -4.25 -12.54 -9.64
C CYS A 143 -5.75 -12.25 -9.39
N TYR A 144 -6.09 -10.96 -9.26
CA TYR A 144 -7.47 -10.48 -9.22
C TYR A 144 -8.22 -10.90 -10.49
N LYS A 145 -9.34 -11.61 -10.33
CA LYS A 145 -10.25 -11.95 -11.44
C LYS A 145 -11.39 -10.93 -11.49
N LEU A 146 -11.43 -10.17 -12.59
CA LEU A 146 -12.58 -9.32 -12.89
C LEU A 146 -13.72 -10.21 -13.39
N HIS A 147 -14.89 -10.15 -12.75
CA HIS A 147 -16.08 -10.85 -13.22
C HIS A 147 -16.70 -10.08 -14.41
N GLY A 148 -17.08 -10.80 -15.48
CA GLY A 148 -17.60 -10.19 -16.71
C GLY A 148 -16.54 -9.86 -17.76
N PHE A 149 -15.34 -10.40 -17.60
CA PHE A 149 -14.26 -10.37 -18.59
C PHE A 149 -13.81 -11.83 -18.75
N ASP A 150 -14.12 -12.43 -19.90
CA ASP A 150 -13.72 -13.79 -20.28
C ASP A 150 -12.43 -13.76 -21.09
#